data_AF-A0A8I3A6F8-F1
#
_entry.id   AF-A0A8I3A6F8-F1
#
_cell.length_a   1.000
_cell.length_b   1.000
_cell.length_c   1.000
_cell.angle_alpha   90.00
_cell.angle_beta   90.00
_cell.angle_gamma   90.00
#
_symmetry.space_group_name_H-M   'P 1'
#
loop_
_entity.id
_entity.type
_entity.pdbx_description
1 polymer ?
#
loop_
_entity_poly.entity_id
_entity_poly.type
_entity_poly.pdbx_seq_one_letter_code
_entity_poly.pdbx_strand_id
1 'polypeptide(L)'
;MGPPGVIGNWPYQRFVRCMGTLSDILEGYDNQAAMASTFKDLIEVVHDPDLPYSEISSILSRLSGRISSKLEEGIRLAIDSAKSRGNTHEFPAVRIKKVLEHYVQDTILPQDRAMFPKQLALLFIILEKFMGGLKGHQVHTIISLLSAYELMEKLFGGNIEA
;
A
#
# COMPACT_ATOMS: atom_id res chain seq x y z
N MET A 1 -16.29 10.21 16.33
CA MET A 1 -14.82 10.35 16.20
C MET A 1 -14.54 10.82 14.78
N GLY A 2 -14.36 12.13 14.58
CA GLY A 2 -14.09 12.70 13.26
C GLY A 2 -12.73 12.25 12.72
N PRO A 3 -12.53 12.25 11.39
CA PRO A 3 -11.24 11.89 10.82
C PRO A 3 -10.15 12.80 11.42
N PRO A 4 -8.99 12.25 11.81
CA PRO A 4 -7.93 13.03 12.46
C PRO A 4 -7.55 14.22 11.58
N GLY A 5 -7.45 15.39 12.22
CA GLY A 5 -7.14 16.66 11.60
C GLY A 5 -5.72 16.69 11.06
N VAL A 6 -5.56 16.19 9.84
CA VAL A 6 -4.75 16.64 8.70
C VAL A 6 -5.02 15.57 7.64
N ILE A 7 -6.10 15.73 6.87
CA ILE A 7 -6.20 15.05 5.56
C ILE A 7 -5.18 15.77 4.68
N GLY A 8 -3.91 15.45 4.89
CA GLY A 8 -2.84 16.01 4.10
C GLY A 8 -3.01 15.49 2.69
N ASN A 9 -2.70 16.31 1.71
CA ASN A 9 -2.71 15.97 0.28
C ASN A 9 -1.68 14.88 -0.09
N TRP A 10 -1.30 14.02 0.86
CA TRP A 10 -0.35 12.94 0.71
C TRP A 10 -0.89 11.93 -0.31
N PRO A 11 -0.06 11.49 -1.28
CA PRO A 11 -0.50 10.57 -2.33
C PRO A 11 -1.17 9.31 -1.78
N TYR A 12 -0.63 8.69 -0.72
CA TYR A 12 -1.24 7.53 -0.09
C TYR A 12 -2.66 7.77 0.46
N GLN A 13 -2.92 8.93 1.06
CA GLN A 13 -4.27 9.23 1.58
C GLN A 13 -5.27 9.39 0.43
N ARG A 14 -4.85 10.05 -0.67
CA ARG A 14 -5.65 10.16 -1.89
C ARG A 14 -5.91 8.77 -2.48
N PHE A 15 -4.90 7.91 -2.55
CA PHE A 15 -5.00 6.54 -3.04
C PHE A 15 -6.05 5.74 -2.25
N VAL A 16 -5.93 5.71 -0.92
CA VAL A 16 -6.86 4.99 -0.04
C VAL A 16 -8.28 5.50 -0.19
N ARG A 17 -8.46 6.83 -0.30
CA ARG A 17 -9.78 7.43 -0.53
C ARG A 17 -10.39 6.97 -1.86
N CYS A 18 -9.63 7.07 -2.95
CA CYS A 18 -10.13 6.70 -4.28
C CYS A 18 -10.46 5.21 -4.35
N MET A 19 -9.60 4.35 -3.79
CA MET A 19 -9.86 2.92 -3.69
C MET A 19 -11.11 2.61 -2.88
N GLY A 20 -11.29 3.24 -1.72
CA GLY A 20 -12.49 3.06 -0.89
C GLY A 20 -13.75 3.45 -1.63
N THR A 21 -13.79 4.65 -2.22
CA THR A 21 -14.97 5.10 -2.98
C THR A 21 -15.29 4.22 -4.18
N LEU A 22 -14.29 3.74 -4.92
CA LEU A 22 -14.52 2.83 -6.05
C LEU A 22 -14.98 1.45 -5.59
N SER A 23 -14.44 0.94 -4.48
CA SER A 23 -14.93 -0.29 -3.85
C SER A 23 -16.37 -0.15 -3.39
N ASP A 24 -16.74 0.96 -2.74
CA ASP A 24 -18.11 1.24 -2.32
C ASP A 24 -19.07 1.23 -3.52
N ILE A 25 -18.66 1.84 -4.65
CA ILE A 25 -19.46 1.83 -5.89
C ILE A 25 -19.64 0.40 -6.43
N LEU A 26 -18.57 -0.41 -6.43
CA LEU A 26 -18.64 -1.81 -6.85
C LEU A 26 -19.49 -2.68 -5.92
N GLU A 27 -19.58 -2.32 -4.64
CA GLU A 27 -20.44 -2.97 -3.65
C GLU A 27 -21.92 -2.51 -3.74
N GLY A 28 -22.22 -1.53 -4.59
CA GLY A 28 -23.58 -1.05 -4.84
C GLY A 28 -24.03 0.14 -3.99
N TYR A 29 -23.12 0.80 -3.27
CA TYR A 29 -23.43 2.03 -2.55
C TYR A 29 -23.62 3.22 -3.52
N ASP A 30 -24.54 4.12 -3.17
CA ASP A 30 -24.91 5.27 -4.01
C ASP A 30 -23.85 6.38 -3.99
N ASN A 31 -22.79 6.19 -4.77
CA ASN A 31 -21.72 7.15 -5.02
C ASN A 31 -21.39 7.27 -6.52
N GLN A 32 -22.31 6.84 -7.41
CA GLN A 32 -22.04 6.68 -8.85
C GLN A 32 -21.70 8.01 -9.55
N ALA A 33 -22.25 9.14 -9.08
CA ALA A 33 -21.97 10.46 -9.64
C ALA A 33 -20.48 10.87 -9.55
N ALA A 34 -19.73 10.31 -8.59
CA ALA A 34 -18.32 10.60 -8.39
C ALA A 34 -17.38 9.57 -9.05
N MET A 35 -17.91 8.55 -9.74
CA MET A 35 -17.11 7.41 -10.25
C MET A 35 -16.01 7.87 -11.21
N ALA A 36 -16.37 8.62 -12.26
CA ALA A 36 -15.45 8.99 -13.32
C ALA A 36 -14.32 9.91 -12.83
N SER A 37 -14.64 10.88 -11.97
CA SER A 37 -13.65 11.78 -11.37
C SER A 37 -12.75 11.02 -10.39
N THR A 38 -13.30 10.16 -9.54
CA THR A 38 -12.53 9.34 -8.59
C THR A 38 -11.58 8.38 -9.30
N PHE A 39 -12.03 7.77 -10.41
CA PHE A 39 -11.17 6.90 -11.21
C PHE A 39 -10.02 7.69 -11.86
N LYS A 40 -10.29 8.88 -12.39
CA LYS A 40 -9.23 9.75 -12.92
C LYS A 40 -8.21 10.11 -11.83
N ASP A 41 -8.69 10.50 -10.65
CA ASP A 41 -7.83 10.80 -9.50
C ASP A 41 -7.00 9.58 -9.07
N LEU A 42 -7.57 8.37 -9.08
CA LEU A 42 -6.85 7.14 -8.81
C LEU A 42 -5.70 6.94 -9.80
N ILE A 43 -5.97 7.12 -11.09
CA ILE A 43 -4.95 6.98 -12.14
C ILE A 43 -3.82 8.00 -11.91
N GLU A 44 -4.13 9.25 -11.62
CA GLU A 44 -3.12 10.27 -11.33
C GLU A 44 -2.23 9.90 -10.13
N VAL A 45 -2.85 9.47 -9.03
CA VAL A 45 -2.13 9.12 -7.78
C VAL A 45 -1.26 7.89 -7.95
N VAL A 46 -1.72 6.89 -8.72
CA VAL A 46 -0.95 5.66 -8.94
C VAL A 46 0.29 5.90 -9.83
N HIS A 47 0.31 6.97 -10.62
CA HIS A 47 1.50 7.41 -11.35
C HIS A 47 2.43 8.30 -10.51
N ASP A 48 2.02 8.68 -9.30
CA ASP A 48 2.82 9.54 -8.42
C ASP A 48 4.03 8.75 -7.86
N PRO A 49 5.28 9.15 -8.16
CA PRO A 49 6.47 8.47 -7.64
C PRO A 49 6.60 8.58 -6.12
N ASP A 50 5.94 9.55 -5.48
CA ASP A 50 5.94 9.72 -4.03
C ASP A 50 4.95 8.78 -3.31
N LEU A 51 4.06 8.10 -4.05
CA LEU A 51 3.08 7.16 -3.49
C LEU A 51 3.70 6.11 -2.55
N PRO A 52 4.66 5.27 -2.97
CA PRO A 52 5.24 4.24 -2.11
C PRO A 52 5.95 4.81 -0.88
N TYR A 53 6.58 5.99 -1.02
CA TYR A 53 7.25 6.66 0.09
C TYR A 53 6.24 7.18 1.12
N SER A 54 5.13 7.77 0.66
CA SER A 54 4.06 8.27 1.54
C SER A 54 3.34 7.13 2.27
N GLU A 55 3.16 5.99 1.61
CA GLU A 55 2.53 4.80 2.20
C GLU A 55 3.39 4.19 3.31
N ILE A 56 4.70 4.00 3.07
CA ILE A 56 5.60 3.50 4.10
C ILE A 56 5.76 4.49 5.24
N SER A 57 5.85 5.79 4.97
CA SER A 57 5.93 6.80 6.02
C SER A 57 4.70 6.76 6.94
N SER A 58 3.50 6.59 6.37
CA SER A 58 2.26 6.40 7.13
C SER A 58 2.30 5.15 8.00
N ILE A 59 2.85 4.04 7.50
CA ILE A 59 2.97 2.79 8.27
C ILE A 59 4.01 2.89 9.36
N LEU A 60 5.18 3.46 9.08
CA LEU A 60 6.21 3.71 10.08
C LEU A 60 5.66 4.59 11.20
N SER A 61 4.86 5.60 10.87
CA SER A 61 4.20 6.45 11.88
C SER A 61 3.23 5.66 12.76
N ARG A 62 2.50 4.67 12.20
CA ARG A 62 1.60 3.77 12.95
C ARG A 62 2.36 2.71 13.77
N LEU A 63 3.53 2.31 13.31
CA LEU A 63 4.41 1.34 13.96
C LEU A 63 5.40 1.99 14.94
N SER A 64 5.48 3.32 14.96
CA SER A 64 6.35 4.07 15.85
C SER A 64 6.06 3.70 17.31
N GLY A 65 7.11 3.37 18.06
CA GLY A 65 7.01 2.85 19.43
C GLY A 65 6.72 1.35 19.55
N ARG A 66 6.37 0.65 18.46
CA ARG A 66 6.21 -0.82 18.42
C ARG A 66 7.39 -1.54 17.76
N ILE A 67 8.19 -0.82 16.99
CA ILE A 67 9.43 -1.32 16.38
C ILE A 67 10.64 -0.72 17.08
N SER A 68 11.77 -1.44 17.05
CA SER A 68 13.03 -0.91 17.55
C SER A 68 13.48 0.29 16.73
N SER A 69 13.99 1.32 17.41
CA SER A 69 14.55 2.53 16.77
C SER A 69 15.64 2.21 15.76
N LYS A 70 16.45 1.15 16.00
CA LYS A 70 17.48 0.70 15.06
C LYS A 70 16.90 0.21 13.73
N LEU A 71 15.77 -0.50 13.77
CA LEU A 71 15.09 -0.97 12.57
C LEU A 71 14.45 0.19 11.82
N GLU A 72 13.77 1.09 12.53
CA GLU A 72 13.15 2.27 11.95
C GLU A 72 14.18 3.15 11.21
N GLU A 73 15.32 3.41 11.84
CA GLU A 73 16.41 4.19 11.25
C GLU A 73 16.99 3.51 10.00
N GLY A 74 17.17 2.19 10.03
CA GLY A 74 17.63 1.43 8.86
C GLY A 74 16.69 1.55 7.65
N ILE A 75 15.37 1.58 7.89
CA ILE A 75 14.37 1.77 6.83
C ILE A 75 14.41 3.21 6.31
N ARG A 76 14.49 4.21 7.21
CA ARG A 76 14.57 5.64 6.85
C ARG A 76 15.82 5.92 6.00
N LEU A 77 16.98 5.40 6.40
CA LEU A 77 18.22 5.53 5.62
C LEU A 77 18.13 4.91 4.22
N ALA A 78 17.45 3.76 4.09
CA ALA A 78 17.24 3.13 2.79
C ALA A 78 16.35 3.99 1.87
N ILE A 79 15.33 4.63 2.44
CA ILE A 79 14.45 5.58 1.75
C ILE A 79 15.22 6.84 1.34
N ASP A 80 15.95 7.47 2.26
CA ASP A 80 16.68 8.71 1.99
C ASP A 80 17.78 8.51 0.96
N SER A 81 18.47 7.35 1.00
CA SER A 81 19.44 6.95 -0.03
C SER A 81 18.81 6.75 -1.41
N ALA A 82 17.53 6.38 -1.49
CA ALA A 82 16.84 6.27 -2.77
C ALA A 82 16.41 7.64 -3.27
N LYS A 83 15.85 8.48 -2.39
CA LYS A 83 15.46 9.86 -2.70
C LYS A 83 16.63 10.73 -3.16
N SER A 84 17.80 10.59 -2.54
CA SER A 84 19.00 11.35 -2.91
C SER A 84 19.55 11.04 -4.31
N ARG A 85 19.16 9.90 -4.89
CA ARG A 85 19.54 9.49 -6.26
C ARG A 85 18.56 9.99 -7.33
N GLY A 86 17.55 10.78 -6.93
CA GLY A 86 16.60 11.46 -7.80
C GLY A 86 15.42 10.59 -8.25
N ASN A 87 14.46 11.22 -8.95
CA ASN A 87 13.19 10.62 -9.40
C ASN A 87 13.35 9.52 -10.46
N THR A 88 14.57 9.26 -10.92
CA THR A 88 14.89 8.20 -11.88
C THR A 88 15.08 6.84 -11.20
N HIS A 89 15.17 6.79 -9.87
CA HIS A 89 15.36 5.55 -9.14
C HIS A 89 14.06 5.05 -8.53
N GLU A 90 13.76 3.81 -8.87
CA GLU A 90 12.62 3.06 -8.37
C GLU A 90 12.67 2.92 -6.84
N PHE A 91 11.49 2.88 -6.25
CA PHE A 91 11.32 2.72 -4.81
C PHE A 91 12.10 1.47 -4.31
N PRO A 92 12.93 1.58 -3.24
CA PRO A 92 13.92 0.56 -2.87
C PRO A 92 13.30 -0.63 -2.11
N ALA A 93 12.23 -1.23 -2.63
CA ALA A 93 11.45 -2.27 -1.94
C ALA A 93 12.31 -3.48 -1.54
N VAL A 94 13.15 -3.96 -2.46
CA VAL A 94 14.05 -5.11 -2.23
C VAL A 94 15.07 -4.81 -1.14
N ARG A 95 15.61 -3.59 -1.12
CA ARG A 95 16.60 -3.19 -0.11
C ARG A 95 15.98 -3.12 1.28
N ILE A 96 14.78 -2.54 1.40
CA ILE A 96 14.07 -2.44 2.67
C ILE A 96 13.66 -3.84 3.17
N LYS A 97 13.21 -4.73 2.27
CA LYS A 97 12.89 -6.13 2.61
C LYS A 97 14.09 -6.86 3.22
N LYS A 98 15.28 -6.72 2.62
CA LYS A 98 16.53 -7.30 3.16
C LYS A 98 16.90 -6.74 4.53
N VAL A 99 16.71 -5.45 4.77
CA VAL A 99 16.96 -4.83 6.09
C VAL A 99 16.04 -5.44 7.15
N LEU A 100 14.76 -5.64 6.83
CA LEU A 100 13.80 -6.29 7.71
C LEU A 100 14.20 -7.74 8.01
N GLU A 101 14.48 -8.53 6.97
CA GLU A 101 14.86 -9.95 7.10
C GLU A 101 16.13 -10.12 7.94
N HIS A 102 17.15 -9.31 7.69
CA HIS A 102 18.41 -9.31 8.45
C HIS A 102 18.17 -8.94 9.92
N TYR A 103 17.31 -7.94 10.19
CA TYR A 103 16.98 -7.57 11.56
C TYR A 103 16.26 -8.71 12.31
N VAL A 104 15.34 -9.42 11.65
CA VAL A 104 14.66 -10.59 12.22
C VAL A 104 15.66 -11.72 12.52
N GLN A 105 16.63 -11.96 11.64
CA GLN A 105 17.62 -13.02 11.84
C GLN A 105 18.60 -12.69 12.96
N ASP A 106 19.12 -11.46 13.01
CA ASP A 106 20.23 -11.11 13.90
C ASP A 106 19.79 -10.66 15.29
N THR A 107 18.67 -9.96 15.39
CA THR A 107 18.27 -9.27 16.63
C THR A 107 17.16 -10.00 17.38
N ILE A 108 16.31 -10.75 16.68
CA ILE A 108 15.17 -11.43 17.29
C ILE A 108 15.56 -12.86 17.69
N LEU A 109 15.26 -13.19 18.95
CA LEU A 109 15.47 -14.53 19.52
C LEU A 109 14.73 -15.59 18.67
N PRO A 110 15.33 -16.78 18.45
CA PRO A 110 14.75 -17.80 17.58
C PRO A 110 13.29 -18.14 17.87
N GLN A 111 12.90 -18.15 19.15
CA GLN A 111 11.53 -18.42 19.62
C GLN A 111 10.51 -17.35 19.20
N ASP A 112 10.93 -16.10 19.04
CA ASP A 112 10.05 -14.96 18.72
C ASP A 112 10.02 -14.64 17.23
N ARG A 113 10.91 -15.27 16.43
CA ARG A 113 11.02 -15.08 14.97
C ARG A 113 9.75 -15.43 14.20
N ALA A 114 8.86 -16.27 14.74
CA ALA A 114 7.59 -16.60 14.09
C ALA A 114 6.49 -15.56 14.35
N MET A 115 6.58 -14.80 15.46
CA MET A 115 5.59 -13.77 15.82
C MET A 115 5.99 -12.39 15.35
N PHE A 116 7.28 -12.04 15.37
CA PHE A 116 7.76 -10.72 15.04
C PHE A 116 7.41 -10.27 13.59
N PRO A 117 7.53 -11.12 12.55
CA PRO A 117 7.09 -10.78 11.20
C PRO A 117 5.59 -10.45 11.10
N LYS A 118 4.75 -11.01 11.98
CA LYS A 118 3.31 -10.68 12.01
C LYS A 118 3.06 -9.23 12.42
N GLN A 119 3.90 -8.67 13.28
CA GLN A 119 3.82 -7.25 13.67
C GLN A 119 4.23 -6.33 12.51
N LEU A 120 5.07 -6.83 11.61
CA LEU A 120 5.58 -6.11 10.43
C LEU A 120 4.84 -6.50 9.15
N ALA A 121 3.74 -7.26 9.24
CA ALA A 121 3.05 -7.82 8.08
C ALA A 121 2.66 -6.75 7.06
N LEU A 122 2.17 -5.59 7.53
CA LEU A 122 1.82 -4.47 6.66
C LEU A 122 3.01 -3.95 5.85
N LEU A 123 4.21 -3.91 6.43
CA LEU A 123 5.43 -3.52 5.71
C LEU A 123 5.77 -4.53 4.64
N PHE A 124 5.78 -5.83 4.97
CA PHE A 124 6.10 -6.88 3.99
C PHE A 124 5.13 -6.87 2.79
N ILE A 125 3.82 -6.74 3.07
CA ILE A 125 2.79 -6.67 2.02
C ILE A 125 3.06 -5.52 1.05
N ILE A 126 3.43 -4.34 1.55
CA ILE A 126 3.68 -3.18 0.69
C ILE A 126 4.97 -3.32 -0.09
N LEU A 127 6.03 -3.83 0.54
CA LEU A 127 7.27 -4.10 -0.17
C LEU A 127 7.03 -5.08 -1.32
N GLU A 128 6.20 -6.10 -1.13
CA GLU A 128 5.79 -7.03 -2.18
C GLU A 128 4.99 -6.35 -3.28
N LYS A 129 4.02 -5.49 -2.93
CA LYS A 129 3.24 -4.71 -3.91
C LYS A 129 4.10 -3.83 -4.82
N PHE A 130 5.22 -3.32 -4.31
CA PHE A 130 6.16 -2.48 -5.06
C PHE A 130 7.39 -3.24 -5.58
N MET A 131 7.46 -4.58 -5.48
CA MET A 131 8.55 -5.36 -6.07
C MET A 131 8.58 -5.26 -7.60
N GLY A 132 7.41 -5.18 -8.24
CA GLY A 132 7.26 -4.94 -9.67
C GLY A 132 7.31 -3.46 -10.05
N GLY A 133 7.75 -2.60 -9.13
CA GLY A 133 7.81 -1.16 -9.35
C GLY A 133 6.48 -0.44 -9.24
N LEU A 134 6.52 0.85 -9.58
CA LEU A 134 5.32 1.69 -9.63
C LEU A 134 4.35 1.19 -10.71
N LYS A 135 4.89 0.72 -11.86
CA LYS A 135 4.07 0.16 -12.94
C LYS A 135 3.42 -1.16 -12.54
N GLY A 136 4.16 -2.05 -11.86
CA GLY A 136 3.59 -3.29 -11.33
C GLY A 136 2.47 -3.02 -10.33
N HIS A 137 2.68 -2.07 -9.42
CA HIS A 137 1.65 -1.64 -8.47
C HIS A 137 0.40 -1.10 -9.17
N GLN A 138 0.57 -0.30 -10.23
CA GLN A 138 -0.55 0.20 -11.03
C GLN A 138 -1.38 -0.95 -11.61
N VAL A 139 -0.72 -1.90 -12.28
CA VAL A 139 -1.40 -3.03 -12.91
C VAL A 139 -2.13 -3.85 -11.85
N HIS A 140 -1.50 -4.12 -10.71
CA HIS A 140 -2.12 -4.85 -9.62
C HIS A 140 -3.35 -4.13 -9.04
N THR A 141 -3.30 -2.80 -8.94
CA THR A 141 -4.43 -1.99 -8.47
C THR A 141 -5.64 -2.12 -9.40
N ILE A 142 -5.43 -2.02 -10.72
CA ILE A 142 -6.51 -2.17 -11.70
C ILE A 142 -7.05 -3.59 -11.71
N ILE A 143 -6.17 -4.60 -11.65
CA ILE A 143 -6.58 -6.01 -11.53
C ILE A 143 -7.47 -6.19 -10.29
N SER A 144 -7.10 -5.61 -9.14
CA SER A 144 -7.89 -5.72 -7.91
C SER A 144 -9.31 -5.18 -8.07
N LEU A 145 -9.50 -4.06 -8.77
CA LEU A 145 -10.83 -3.50 -9.04
C LEU A 145 -11.64 -4.39 -9.98
N LEU A 146 -11.01 -4.90 -11.04
CA LEU A 146 -11.65 -5.82 -11.99
C LEU A 146 -12.05 -7.14 -11.32
N SER A 147 -11.19 -7.68 -10.45
CA SER A 147 -11.49 -8.88 -9.68
C SER A 147 -12.62 -8.64 -8.67
N ALA A 148 -12.70 -7.47 -8.05
CA ALA A 148 -13.82 -7.12 -7.17
C ALA A 148 -15.14 -7.08 -7.94
N TYR A 149 -15.16 -6.47 -9.12
CA TYR A 149 -16.32 -6.49 -10.02
C TYR A 149 -16.71 -7.92 -10.40
N GLU A 150 -15.75 -8.71 -10.86
CA GLU A 150 -15.98 -10.11 -11.26
C GLU A 150 -16.57 -10.95 -10.12
N LEU A 151 -16.05 -10.78 -8.90
CA LEU A 151 -16.54 -11.49 -7.72
C LEU A 151 -18.01 -11.17 -7.42
N MET A 152 -18.40 -9.89 -7.56
CA MET A 152 -19.78 -9.48 -7.36
C MET A 152 -20.71 -9.98 -8.47
N GLU A 153 -20.33 -9.80 -9.74
CA GLU A 153 -21.14 -10.25 -10.88
C GLU A 153 -21.30 -11.77 -10.94
N LYS A 154 -20.28 -12.54 -10.53
CA LYS A 154 -20.37 -14.01 -10.44
C LYS A 154 -21.52 -14.50 -9.56
N LEU A 155 -21.89 -13.74 -8.52
CA LEU A 155 -23.02 -14.09 -7.66
C LEU A 155 -24.38 -13.96 -8.37
N PHE A 156 -24.45 -13.14 -9.42
CA PHE A 156 -25.66 -12.89 -10.20
C PHE A 156 -25.65 -13.53 -11.59
N GLY A 157 -24.47 -13.94 -12.08
CA GLY A 157 -24.26 -14.51 -13.41
C GLY A 157 -24.60 -16.00 -13.59
N GLY A 158 -25.21 -16.67 -12.61
CA GLY A 158 -25.42 -18.13 -12.61
C GLY A 158 -26.85 -18.60 -12.36
N ASN A 159 -27.73 -18.48 -13.38
CA ASN A 159 -28.39 -19.56 -14.14
C ASN A 159 -29.59 -18.95 -14.91
N ILE A 160 -29.36 -18.39 -16.09
CA ILE A 160 -30.45 -18.02 -17.02
C ILE A 160 -30.83 -19.29 -17.82
N GLU A 161 -31.21 -20.34 -17.11
CA GLU A 161 -31.90 -21.51 -17.65
C GLU A 161 -32.97 -21.89 -16.62
N ALA A 162 -34.17 -21.33 -16.82
CA ALA A 162 -35.42 -21.73 -16.19
C ALA A 162 -36.51 -21.71 -17.26
#